data_AF-A0A1Q2H0U3-F1
#
_entry.id   AF-A0A1Q2H0U3-F1
#
_cell.length_a   1.000
_cell.length_b   1.000
_cell.length_c   1.000
_cell.angle_alpha   90.00
_cell.angle_beta   90.00
_cell.angle_gamma   90.00
#
_symmetry.space_group_name_H-M   'P 1'
#
loop_
_entity.id
_entity.type
_entity.pdbx_description
1 polymer ?
#
loop_
_entity_poly.entity_id
_entity_poly.type
_entity_poly.pdbx_seq_one_letter_code
_entity_poly.pdbx_strand_id
1 'polypeptide(L)'
;MINTTPTGQNLEQQLDNILSFVTQPNDANLAPNSEDRPQSSLNKALYYLKNDQHPLAAKWMRLAAMSGDHRAQFYLGLFFVKGQGVPQSVFHAAAWLSLSSSQGHKPATAALADLRKHIETKRFKDAQCYAASLYEQIHQLQFSHLISHTSPTE
;
A
#
# COMPACT_ATOMS: atom_id res chain seq x y z
N MET A 1 -20.43 5.32 24.92
CA MET A 1 -19.10 5.64 24.36
C MET A 1 -18.61 4.40 23.63
N ILE A 2 -18.96 4.24 22.35
CA ILE A 2 -18.48 3.12 21.54
C ILE A 2 -17.18 3.56 20.86
N ASN A 3 -16.05 3.08 21.36
CA ASN A 3 -14.79 3.14 20.62
C ASN A 3 -14.93 2.20 19.42
N THR A 4 -15.50 2.71 18.33
CA THR A 4 -15.43 2.08 17.02
C THR A 4 -13.99 2.24 16.53
N THR A 5 -13.08 1.40 17.02
CA THR A 5 -11.84 1.13 16.29
C THR A 5 -12.27 0.65 14.91
N PRO A 6 -12.02 1.41 13.83
CA PRO A 6 -12.36 0.95 12.49
C PRO A 6 -11.53 -0.31 12.25
N THR A 7 -12.21 -1.44 12.15
CA THR A 7 -11.65 -2.71 11.71
C THR A 7 -10.83 -2.46 10.45
N GLY A 8 -9.70 -3.14 10.26
CA GLY A 8 -8.71 -2.76 9.25
C GLY A 8 -9.29 -2.49 7.84
N GLN A 9 -10.29 -3.28 7.46
CA GLN A 9 -11.04 -3.15 6.20
C GLN A 9 -11.77 -1.79 6.01
N ASN A 10 -12.23 -1.16 7.09
CA ASN A 10 -12.93 0.13 7.03
C ASN A 10 -11.97 1.28 6.71
N LEU A 11 -10.71 1.21 7.16
CA LEU A 11 -9.67 2.20 6.83
C LEU A 11 -9.29 2.12 5.35
N GLU A 12 -9.26 0.92 4.77
CA GLU A 12 -9.02 0.74 3.34
C GLU A 12 -10.17 1.30 2.49
N GLN A 13 -11.42 1.09 2.91
CA GLN A 13 -12.59 1.68 2.25
C GLN A 13 -12.68 3.20 2.45
N GLN A 14 -12.28 3.71 3.63
CA GLN A 14 -12.18 5.16 3.86
C GLN A 14 -11.14 5.80 2.95
N LEU A 15 -10.01 5.11 2.77
CA LEU A 15 -8.99 5.47 1.78
C LEU A 15 -9.62 5.54 0.40
N ASP A 16 -10.26 4.46 -0.07
CA ASP A 16 -10.90 4.43 -1.39
C ASP A 16 -11.89 5.58 -1.60
N ASN A 17 -12.72 5.88 -0.60
CA ASN A 17 -13.73 6.93 -0.66
C ASN A 17 -13.11 8.35 -0.69
N ILE A 18 -12.12 8.63 0.16
CA ILE A 18 -11.39 9.91 0.16
C ILE A 18 -10.62 10.08 -1.17
N LEU A 19 -10.08 9.00 -1.71
CA LEU A 19 -9.30 9.00 -2.94
C LEU A 19 -10.17 9.16 -4.20
N SER A 20 -11.40 8.64 -4.19
CA SER A 20 -12.38 8.85 -5.26
C SER A 20 -12.71 10.34 -5.42
N PHE A 21 -12.87 11.07 -4.30
CA PHE A 21 -13.23 12.49 -4.30
C PHE A 21 -12.11 13.42 -4.84
N VAL A 22 -10.84 13.09 -4.60
CA VAL A 22 -9.69 13.95 -4.96
C VAL A 22 -9.26 13.79 -6.43
N THR A 23 -9.73 12.75 -7.12
CA THR A 23 -9.28 12.45 -8.49
C THR A 23 -10.16 13.14 -9.53
N GLN A 24 -9.80 14.36 -9.95
CA GLN A 24 -10.36 14.95 -11.19
C GLN A 24 -9.57 14.46 -12.42
N PRO A 25 -10.22 14.27 -13.59
CA PRO A 25 -9.62 13.67 -14.79
C PRO A 25 -8.51 14.51 -15.46
N ASN A 26 -8.15 15.67 -14.91
CA ASN A 26 -7.24 16.62 -15.55
C ASN A 26 -5.74 16.34 -15.30
N ASP A 27 -5.39 15.37 -14.46
CA ASP A 27 -3.98 14.98 -14.17
C ASP A 27 -3.36 14.09 -15.28
N ALA A 28 -4.10 13.81 -16.34
CA ALA A 28 -3.62 13.05 -17.51
C ALA A 28 -2.55 13.80 -18.35
N ASN A 29 -2.32 15.09 -18.10
CA ASN A 29 -1.44 15.95 -18.91
C ASN A 29 0.01 16.11 -18.37
N LEU A 30 0.41 15.45 -17.29
CA LEU A 30 1.84 15.36 -16.95
C LEU A 30 2.47 14.14 -17.62
N ALA A 31 3.06 14.39 -18.79
CA ALA A 31 3.63 13.41 -19.71
C ALA A 31 4.54 12.34 -19.06
N PRO A 32 4.22 11.05 -19.20
CA PRO A 32 5.19 9.97 -19.10
C PRO A 32 5.80 9.76 -20.48
N ASN A 33 6.86 10.48 -20.81
CA ASN A 33 7.68 10.00 -21.93
C ASN A 33 8.37 8.71 -21.46
N SER A 34 8.25 7.69 -22.30
CA SER A 34 8.83 6.34 -22.19
C SER A 34 8.03 5.36 -21.29
N GLU A 35 7.12 4.65 -21.95
CA GLU A 35 7.09 3.18 -21.99
C GLU A 35 7.45 2.41 -20.70
N ASP A 36 6.46 1.66 -20.21
CA ASP A 36 6.63 0.39 -19.49
C ASP A 36 6.85 0.42 -17.95
N ARG A 37 6.09 -0.45 -17.27
CA ARG A 37 6.36 -1.07 -15.94
C ARG A 37 6.01 -0.35 -14.62
N PRO A 38 5.85 -1.13 -13.52
CA PRO A 38 5.39 -0.70 -12.18
C PRO A 38 6.25 0.38 -11.47
N GLN A 39 7.31 0.87 -12.10
CA GLN A 39 8.12 2.01 -11.66
C GLN A 39 7.39 3.36 -11.85
N SER A 40 6.52 3.46 -12.86
CA SER A 40 5.78 4.71 -13.16
C SER A 40 4.85 5.13 -12.01
N SER A 41 4.22 4.14 -11.36
CA SER A 41 3.33 4.32 -10.21
C SER A 41 4.07 4.93 -9.01
N LEU A 42 5.29 4.46 -8.71
CA LEU A 42 6.10 4.96 -7.61
C LEU A 42 6.59 6.39 -7.89
N ASN A 43 7.05 6.68 -9.11
CA ASN A 43 7.50 8.03 -9.48
C ASN A 43 6.38 9.06 -9.36
N LYS A 44 5.15 8.69 -9.78
CA LYS A 44 3.97 9.53 -9.57
C LYS A 44 3.71 9.75 -8.08
N ALA A 45 3.76 8.70 -7.26
CA ALA A 45 3.57 8.83 -5.82
C ALA A 45 4.57 9.81 -5.18
N LEU A 46 5.84 9.74 -5.57
CA LEU A 46 6.90 10.63 -5.09
C LEU A 46 6.70 12.07 -5.58
N TYR A 47 6.18 12.26 -6.80
CA TYR A 47 5.84 13.58 -7.33
C TYR A 47 4.75 14.27 -6.49
N TYR A 48 3.64 13.58 -6.21
CA TYR A 48 2.59 14.14 -5.36
C TYR A 48 3.05 14.35 -3.92
N LEU A 49 3.94 13.50 -3.40
CA LEU A 49 4.54 13.70 -2.09
C LEU A 49 5.38 14.99 -2.04
N LYS A 50 6.10 15.30 -3.12
CA LYS A 50 6.88 16.54 -3.24
C LYS A 50 6.00 17.79 -3.35
N ASN A 51 4.80 17.66 -3.89
CA ASN A 51 3.81 18.74 -4.01
C ASN A 51 2.87 18.83 -2.79
N ASP A 52 3.22 18.24 -1.64
CA ASP A 52 2.41 18.19 -0.42
C ASP A 52 1.03 17.51 -0.58
N GLN A 53 0.79 16.84 -1.71
CA GLN A 53 -0.42 16.11 -2.02
C GLN A 53 -0.35 14.68 -1.46
N HIS A 54 -0.25 14.59 -0.14
CA HIS A 54 -0.21 13.34 0.63
C HIS A 54 -1.31 12.32 0.26
N PRO A 55 -2.60 12.68 0.09
CA PRO A 55 -3.63 11.69 -0.27
C PRO A 55 -3.41 11.10 -1.68
N LEU A 56 -3.07 11.93 -2.67
CA LEU A 56 -2.75 11.45 -4.03
C LEU A 56 -1.48 10.59 -4.02
N ALA A 57 -0.45 11.00 -3.28
CA ALA A 57 0.76 10.20 -3.10
C ALA A 57 0.42 8.81 -2.53
N ALA A 58 -0.42 8.72 -1.51
CA ALA A 58 -0.82 7.46 -0.90
C ALA A 58 -1.54 6.53 -1.88
N LYS A 59 -2.38 7.06 -2.77
CA LYS A 59 -3.05 6.30 -3.84
C LYS A 59 -2.05 5.66 -4.79
N TRP A 60 -1.15 6.47 -5.36
CA TRP A 60 -0.14 5.98 -6.29
C TRP A 60 0.84 5.02 -5.62
N MET A 61 1.16 5.27 -4.34
CA MET A 61 1.97 4.36 -3.52
C MET A 61 1.27 3.02 -3.31
N ARG A 62 -0.05 3.02 -3.07
CA ARG A 62 -0.86 1.79 -2.96
C ARG A 62 -0.89 1.01 -4.27
N LEU A 63 -1.11 1.68 -5.40
CA LEU A 63 -1.04 1.07 -6.73
C LEU A 63 0.34 0.44 -7.00
N ALA A 64 1.42 1.15 -6.67
CA ALA A 64 2.78 0.63 -6.81
C ALA A 64 3.03 -0.57 -5.87
N ALA A 65 2.53 -0.51 -4.63
CA ALA A 65 2.63 -1.59 -3.64
C ALA A 65 1.85 -2.84 -4.06
N MET A 66 0.67 -2.66 -4.65
CA MET A 66 -0.16 -3.72 -5.25
C MET A 66 0.44 -4.28 -6.54
N SER A 67 1.40 -3.59 -7.15
CA SER A 67 2.21 -4.11 -8.25
C SER A 67 3.44 -4.90 -7.77
N GLY A 68 3.54 -5.16 -6.46
CA GLY A 68 4.65 -5.89 -5.84
C GLY A 68 5.88 -5.04 -5.49
N ASP A 69 5.90 -3.72 -5.74
CA ASP A 69 7.08 -2.90 -5.45
C ASP A 69 7.32 -2.79 -3.92
N HIS A 70 8.39 -3.41 -3.44
CA HIS A 70 8.76 -3.43 -2.03
C HIS A 70 9.04 -2.03 -1.46
N ARG A 71 9.51 -1.07 -2.27
CA ARG A 71 9.75 0.32 -1.81
C ARG A 71 8.42 1.02 -1.60
N ALA A 72 7.46 0.82 -2.50
CA ALA A 72 6.12 1.36 -2.35
C ALA A 72 5.41 0.82 -1.10
N GLN A 73 5.52 -0.49 -0.85
CA GLN A 73 4.99 -1.12 0.38
C GLN A 73 5.59 -0.49 1.64
N PHE A 74 6.90 -0.19 1.64
CA PHE A 74 7.56 0.49 2.75
C PHE A 74 7.02 1.91 2.97
N TYR A 75 6.95 2.72 1.91
CA TYR A 75 6.44 4.09 2.02
C TYR A 75 4.96 4.14 2.42
N LEU A 76 4.14 3.20 1.94
CA LEU A 76 2.75 3.10 2.34
C LEU A 76 2.64 2.77 3.84
N GLY A 77 3.49 1.87 4.34
CA GLY A 77 3.62 1.60 5.78
C GLY A 77 3.95 2.86 6.57
N LEU A 78 4.90 3.68 6.11
CA LEU A 78 5.24 4.97 6.72
C LEU A 78 4.08 5.97 6.71
N PHE A 79 3.29 6.02 5.63
CA PHE A 79 2.11 6.90 5.57
C PHE A 79 1.07 6.49 6.62
N PHE A 80 0.87 5.20 6.86
CA PHE A 80 0.02 4.71 7.95
C PHE A 80 0.58 5.01 9.34
N VAL A 81 1.91 5.01 9.53
CA VAL A 81 2.53 5.42 10.82
C VAL A 81 2.31 6.90 11.07
N LYS A 82 2.51 7.74 10.04
CA LYS A 82 2.46 9.20 10.14
C LYS A 82 1.06 9.80 10.00
N GLY A 83 0.10 9.06 9.45
CA GLY A 83 -1.21 9.60 9.08
C GLY A 83 -1.16 10.56 7.89
N GLN A 84 -0.19 10.40 6.98
CA GLN A 84 0.02 11.32 5.85
C GLN A 84 -0.86 10.94 4.67
N GLY A 85 -1.97 11.65 4.48
CA GLY A 85 -2.93 11.38 3.39
C GLY A 85 -3.74 10.10 3.56
N VAL A 86 -3.47 9.35 4.63
CA VAL A 86 -4.19 8.16 5.06
C VAL A 86 -4.46 8.24 6.56
N PRO A 87 -5.55 7.64 7.05
CA PRO A 87 -5.79 7.55 8.49
C PRO A 87 -4.67 6.75 9.18
N GLN A 88 -4.18 7.27 10.31
CA GLN A 88 -3.10 6.65 11.06
C GLN A 88 -3.50 5.26 11.57
N SER A 89 -2.68 4.24 11.27
CA SER A 89 -2.96 2.87 11.70
C SER A 89 -1.69 2.05 11.85
N VAL A 90 -1.29 1.82 13.10
CA VAL A 90 -0.11 1.01 13.45
C VAL A 90 -0.25 -0.44 12.96
N PHE A 91 -1.48 -0.96 12.95
CA PHE A 91 -1.78 -2.31 12.45
C PHE A 91 -1.47 -2.45 10.95
N HIS A 92 -1.99 -1.56 10.10
CA HIS A 92 -1.72 -1.61 8.66
C HIS A 92 -0.27 -1.26 8.35
N ALA A 93 0.31 -0.31 9.08
CA ALA A 93 1.73 0.00 8.95
C ALA A 93 2.60 -1.25 9.17
N ALA A 94 2.36 -2.00 10.24
CA ALA A 94 3.07 -3.24 10.50
C ALA A 94 2.87 -4.27 9.37
N ALA A 95 1.67 -4.38 8.83
CA ALA A 95 1.38 -5.31 7.74
C ALA A 95 2.16 -4.98 6.46
N TRP A 96 2.08 -3.72 6.00
CA TRP A 96 2.79 -3.25 4.80
C TRP A 96 4.32 -3.28 4.95
N LEU A 97 4.83 -2.94 6.14
CA LEU A 97 6.26 -3.07 6.43
C LEU A 97 6.70 -4.54 6.47
N SER A 98 5.84 -5.45 6.94
CA SER A 98 6.14 -6.88 6.97
C SER A 98 6.23 -7.46 5.57
N LEU A 99 5.36 -7.02 4.65
CA LEU A 99 5.45 -7.36 3.22
C LEU A 99 6.78 -6.92 2.62
N SER A 100 7.13 -5.64 2.79
CA SER A 100 8.38 -5.08 2.27
C SER A 100 9.61 -5.75 2.88
N SER A 101 9.58 -6.06 4.18
CA SER A 101 10.63 -6.81 4.86
C SER A 101 10.75 -8.24 4.35
N SER A 102 9.65 -8.91 4.02
CA SER A 102 9.64 -10.26 3.44
C SER A 102 10.34 -10.29 2.07
N GLN A 103 10.22 -9.20 1.31
CA GLN A 103 10.94 -8.99 0.05
C GLN A 103 12.42 -8.58 0.22
N GLY A 104 12.94 -8.54 1.46
CA GLY A 104 14.35 -8.23 1.74
C GLY A 104 14.67 -6.74 1.89
N HIS A 105 13.66 -5.87 2.02
CA HIS A 105 13.91 -4.44 2.20
C HIS A 105 14.40 -4.10 3.61
N LYS A 106 15.72 -3.91 3.75
CA LYS A 106 16.39 -3.60 5.04
C LYS A 106 15.76 -2.46 5.85
N PRO A 107 15.41 -1.28 5.28
CA PRO A 107 14.83 -0.20 6.08
C PRO A 107 13.39 -0.53 6.53
N ALA A 108 12.65 -1.38 5.82
CA ALA A 108 11.36 -1.87 6.31
C ALA A 108 11.52 -2.76 7.54
N THR A 109 12.52 -3.63 7.56
CA THR A 109 12.83 -4.47 8.73
C THR A 109 13.15 -3.60 9.95
N ALA A 110 13.93 -2.54 9.78
CA ALA A 110 14.25 -1.60 10.87
C ALA A 110 13.00 -0.86 11.37
N ALA A 111 12.18 -0.32 10.45
CA ALA A 111 10.94 0.37 10.80
C ALA A 111 9.94 -0.57 11.50
N LEU A 112 9.84 -1.81 11.06
CA LEU A 112 8.98 -2.83 11.66
C LEU A 112 9.48 -3.22 13.07
N ALA A 113 10.79 -3.34 13.26
CA ALA A 113 11.38 -3.61 14.57
C ALA A 113 11.13 -2.47 15.55
N ASP A 114 11.17 -1.22 15.08
CA ASP A 114 10.84 -0.05 15.90
C ASP A 114 9.36 -0.03 16.27
N LEU A 115 8.48 -0.23 15.28
CA LEU A 115 7.04 -0.27 15.46
C LEU A 115 6.61 -1.40 16.41
N ARG A 116 7.30 -2.55 16.36
CA ARG A 116 7.12 -3.68 17.29
C ARG A 116 7.31 -3.29 18.76
N LYS A 117 8.13 -2.28 19.07
CA LYS A 117 8.32 -1.80 20.46
C LYS A 117 7.11 -1.06 21.00
N HIS A 118 6.30 -0.49 20.11
CA HIS A 118 5.16 0.37 20.45
C HIS A 118 3.79 -0.32 20.32
N ILE A 119 3.75 -1.56 19.79
CA ILE A 119 2.53 -2.34 19.56
C ILE A 119 2.52 -3.60 20.44
N GLU A 120 1.34 -4.01 20.89
CA GLU A 120 1.16 -5.27 21.62
C GLU A 120 1.52 -6.48 20.74
N THR A 121 2.17 -7.48 21.33
CA THR A 121 2.60 -8.72 20.63
C THR A 121 1.45 -9.42 19.91
N LYS A 122 0.23 -9.38 20.47
CA LYS A 122 -0.96 -9.98 19.84
C LYS A 122 -1.31 -9.27 18.54
N ARG A 123 -1.52 -7.94 18.59
CA ARG A 123 -1.83 -7.12 17.42
C ARG A 123 -0.75 -7.16 16.35
N PHE A 124 0.50 -7.31 16.76
CA PHE A 124 1.62 -7.50 15.83
C PHE A 124 1.50 -8.81 15.06
N LYS A 125 1.21 -9.93 15.73
CA LYS A 125 0.97 -11.22 15.07
C LYS A 125 -0.24 -11.16 14.13
N ASP A 126 -1.33 -10.52 14.57
CA ASP A 126 -2.52 -10.32 13.73
C ASP A 126 -2.18 -9.52 12.46
N ALA A 127 -1.35 -8.47 12.58
CA ALA A 127 -0.89 -7.68 11.44
C ALA A 127 0.00 -8.48 10.49
N GLN A 128 0.84 -9.38 11.00
CA GLN A 128 1.64 -10.30 10.18
C GLN A 128 0.77 -11.30 9.42
N CYS A 129 -0.28 -11.85 10.05
CA CYS A 129 -1.25 -12.71 9.38
C CYS A 129 -1.97 -11.96 8.26
N TYR A 130 -2.41 -10.73 8.53
CA TYR A 130 -3.03 -9.89 7.50
C TYR A 130 -2.05 -9.52 6.37
N ALA A 131 -0.76 -9.30 6.69
CA ALA A 131 0.28 -9.12 5.68
C ALA A 131 0.41 -10.33 4.75
N ALA A 132 0.33 -11.55 5.29
CA ALA A 132 0.36 -12.77 4.48
C ALA A 132 -0.83 -12.83 3.51
N SER A 133 -2.04 -12.53 3.99
CA SER A 133 -3.23 -12.48 3.13
C SER A 133 -3.13 -11.40 2.04
N LEU A 134 -2.58 -10.22 2.37
CA LEU A 134 -2.30 -9.18 1.38
C LEU A 134 -1.27 -9.62 0.34
N TYR A 135 -0.22 -10.34 0.75
CA TYR A 135 0.79 -10.89 -0.17
C TYR A 135 0.14 -11.81 -1.19
N GLU A 136 -0.68 -12.74 -0.71
CA GLU A 136 -1.43 -13.66 -1.56
C GLU A 136 -2.35 -12.90 -2.52
N GLN A 137 -3.08 -11.90 -2.03
CA GLN A 137 -3.95 -11.09 -2.87
C GLN A 137 -3.18 -10.35 -3.98
N ILE A 138 -2.05 -9.73 -3.64
CA ILE A 138 -1.18 -9.03 -4.59
C ILE A 138 -0.67 -10.01 -5.65
N HIS A 139 -0.20 -11.19 -5.23
CA HIS A 139 0.21 -12.24 -6.15
C HIS A 139 -0.94 -12.67 -7.05
N GLN A 140 -2.11 -13.00 -6.50
CA GLN A 140 -3.29 -13.38 -7.28
C GLN A 140 -3.67 -12.32 -8.31
N LEU A 141 -3.69 -11.04 -7.94
CA LEU A 141 -3.95 -9.94 -8.87
C LEU A 141 -2.89 -9.88 -9.98
N GLN A 142 -1.62 -10.03 -9.62
CA GLN A 142 -0.51 -10.02 -10.58
C GLN A 142 -0.51 -11.25 -11.50
N PHE A 143 -0.99 -12.41 -11.06
CA PHE A 143 -1.06 -13.63 -11.87
C PHE A 143 -2.44 -13.84 -12.53
N SER A 144 -3.47 -13.07 -12.16
CA SER A 144 -4.83 -13.21 -12.72
C SER A 144 -4.87 -13.04 -14.24
N HIS A 145 -4.05 -12.14 -14.80
CA HIS A 145 -3.92 -11.93 -16.24
C HIS A 145 -3.32 -13.13 -16.99
N LEU A 146 -2.60 -14.03 -16.28
CA LEU A 146 -2.01 -15.23 -16.87
C LEU A 146 -3.04 -16.37 -16.96
N ILE A 147 -4.04 -16.40 -16.07
CA ILE A 147 -5.05 -17.48 -16.03
C ILE A 147 -6.17 -17.26 -17.07
N SER A 148 -6.47 -16.01 -17.45
CA SER A 148 -7.46 -15.72 -18.50
C SER A 148 -7.04 -16.16 -19.91
N HIS A 149 -5.76 -16.48 -20.15
CA HIS A 149 -5.27 -16.96 -21.44
C HIS A 149 -5.19 -18.50 -21.56
N THR A 150 -5.59 -19.24 -20.52
CA THR A 150 -5.64 -20.71 -20.55
C THR A 150 -7.07 -21.20 -20.33
N SER A 151 -8.01 -20.80 -21.20
CA SER A 151 -9.14 -21.67 -21.49
C SER A 151 -8.58 -22.83 -22.34
N PRO A 152 -8.61 -24.08 -21.88
CA PRO A 152 -8.34 -25.20 -22.77
C PRO A 152 -9.46 -25.23 -23.82
N THR A 153 -9.14 -24.81 -25.04
CA THR A 153 -9.80 -25.37 -26.21
C THR A 153 -9.26 -26.78 -26.36
N GLU A 154 -9.95 -27.77 -25.77
CA GLU A 154 -10.08 -29.15 -26.24
C GLU A 154 -11.01 -29.96 -25.32
#